data_AF-A0A383F7I6-F1
#
_entry.id   AF-A0A383F7I6-F1
#
_cell.length_a   1.000
_cell.length_b   1.000
_cell.length_c   1.000
_cell.angle_alpha   90.00
_cell.angle_beta   90.00
_cell.angle_gamma   90.00
#
_symmetry.space_group_name_H-M   'P 1'
#
loop_
_entity.id
_entity.type
_entity.pdbx_description
1 polymer ?
#
loop_
_entity_poly.entity_id
_entity_poly.type
_entity_poly.pdbx_seq_one_letter_code
_entity_poly.pdbx_strand_id
1 'polypeptide(L)'
;MAKSTKLTFCSFCGKSQNEVRKMIAGPGGVYICDSCVNVCKTVIDREVKASQSQDYMPFKLLKPNQINAELNQHVVGQEHAKKVLSVAVYNHYKRLMNRTQSIDQKIDASLMDVEIEKSNILMIGPTGSGKTYLARTLAKLLDVPFAIADATTLTEAGYVGEDVENIVLRLLQAANYDVKKAE
;
A
#
# COMPACT_ATOMS: atom_id res chain seq x y z
N MET A 1 62.29 20.51 0.77
CA MET A 1 61.59 19.20 0.86
C MET A 1 60.28 19.31 0.08
N ALA A 2 60.19 18.72 -1.11
CA ALA A 2 58.99 18.76 -1.93
C ALA A 2 57.91 17.86 -1.28
N LYS A 3 56.80 18.45 -0.82
CA LYS A 3 55.61 17.67 -0.43
C LYS A 3 55.07 17.02 -1.70
N SER A 4 55.21 15.70 -1.80
CA SER A 4 54.54 14.91 -2.83
C SER A 4 53.04 14.99 -2.61
N THR A 5 52.37 15.90 -3.30
CA THR A 5 50.92 16.03 -3.33
C THR A 5 50.36 14.75 -3.95
N LYS A 6 49.96 13.78 -3.11
CA LYS A 6 49.25 12.58 -3.60
C LYS A 6 47.95 13.06 -4.23
N LEU A 7 47.90 13.08 -5.56
CA LEU A 7 46.70 13.38 -6.32
C LEU A 7 45.68 12.28 -6.03
N THR A 8 44.61 12.63 -5.35
CA THR A 8 43.47 11.76 -5.04
C THR A 8 42.46 11.87 -6.16
N PHE A 9 42.05 10.70 -6.68
CA PHE A 9 41.14 10.59 -7.82
C PHE A 9 39.90 9.80 -7.42
N CYS A 10 38.75 10.20 -7.96
CA CYS A 10 37.51 9.45 -7.82
C CYS A 10 37.62 8.11 -8.56
N SER A 11 37.39 7.00 -7.86
CA SER A 11 37.42 5.65 -8.42
C SER A 11 36.28 5.35 -9.41
N PHE A 12 35.26 6.20 -9.47
CA PHE A 12 34.10 6.04 -10.37
C PHE A 12 34.22 6.85 -11.67
N CYS A 13 34.71 8.09 -11.60
CA CYS A 13 34.76 8.98 -12.76
C CYS A 13 36.16 9.50 -13.12
N GLY A 14 37.20 9.14 -12.35
CA GLY A 14 38.59 9.53 -12.61
C GLY A 14 38.93 10.99 -12.29
N LYS A 15 37.95 11.83 -11.91
CA LYS A 15 38.20 13.24 -11.59
C LYS A 15 39.07 13.42 -10.35
N SER A 16 39.96 14.40 -10.40
CA SER A 16 40.82 14.77 -9.28
C SER A 16 40.06 15.53 -8.19
N GLN A 17 40.60 15.58 -6.96
CA GLN A 17 40.00 16.33 -5.85
C GLN A 17 39.75 17.81 -6.15
N ASN A 18 40.51 18.42 -7.07
CA ASN A 18 40.36 19.84 -7.43
C ASN A 18 39.19 20.10 -8.41
N GLU A 19 38.71 19.07 -9.10
CA GLU A 19 37.64 19.17 -10.10
C GLU A 19 36.24 18.92 -9.52
N VAL A 20 36.16 18.60 -8.23
CA VAL A 20 34.92 18.21 -7.56
C VAL A 20 34.78 18.97 -6.24
N ARG A 21 33.54 19.24 -5.83
CA ARG A 21 33.27 20.05 -4.64
C ARG A 21 33.64 19.30 -3.35
N LYS A 22 33.43 17.98 -3.34
CA LYS A 22 33.72 17.14 -2.17
C LYS A 22 34.11 15.74 -2.61
N MET A 23 35.10 15.17 -1.93
CA MET A 23 35.53 13.80 -2.12
C MET A 23 35.43 13.04 -0.79
N ILE A 24 34.89 11.84 -0.84
CA ILE A 24 34.64 10.97 0.31
C ILE A 24 35.62 9.79 0.20
N ALA A 25 36.36 9.53 1.27
CA ALA A 25 37.29 8.41 1.37
C ALA A 25 36.57 7.16 1.90
N GLY A 26 36.77 6.03 1.23
CA GLY A 26 36.32 4.71 1.65
C GLY A 26 37.47 3.81 2.12
N PRO A 27 37.15 2.66 2.72
CA PRO A 27 38.14 1.66 3.09
C PRO A 27 38.90 1.14 1.85
N GLY A 28 40.17 0.78 2.02
CA GLY A 28 41.00 0.24 0.93
C GLY A 28 41.55 1.26 -0.05
N GLY A 29 41.55 2.56 0.28
CA GLY A 29 42.10 3.61 -0.59
C GLY A 29 41.21 3.98 -1.77
N VAL A 30 39.92 3.68 -1.67
CA VAL A 30 38.89 4.04 -2.66
C VAL A 30 38.35 5.43 -2.35
N TYR A 31 38.07 6.23 -3.38
CA TYR A 31 37.49 7.56 -3.22
C TYR A 31 36.29 7.74 -4.14
N ILE A 32 35.25 8.43 -3.67
CA ILE A 32 34.08 8.79 -4.48
C ILE A 32 33.79 10.29 -4.36
N CYS A 33 33.49 10.95 -5.47
CA CYS A 33 33.12 12.36 -5.49
C CYS A 33 31.62 12.58 -5.31
N ASP A 34 31.25 13.78 -4.89
CA ASP A 34 29.85 14.21 -4.71
C ASP A 34 29.00 14.04 -5.97
N SER A 35 29.57 14.30 -7.16
CA SER A 35 28.89 14.07 -8.43
C SER A 35 28.53 12.59 -8.65
N CYS A 36 29.46 11.67 -8.39
CA CYS A 36 29.19 10.23 -8.51
C CYS A 36 28.18 9.75 -7.48
N VAL A 37 28.22 10.26 -6.25
CA VAL A 37 27.20 9.95 -5.22
C VAL A 37 25.81 10.35 -5.69
N ASN A 38 25.66 11.52 -6.34
CA ASN A 38 24.37 11.96 -6.85
C ASN A 38 23.87 11.06 -7.99
N VAL A 39 24.77 10.66 -8.91
CA VAL A 39 24.40 9.72 -9.99
C VAL A 39 23.99 8.37 -9.42
N CYS A 40 24.80 7.79 -8.53
CA CYS A 40 24.47 6.53 -7.86
C CYS A 40 23.14 6.63 -7.09
N LYS A 41 22.91 7.75 -6.38
CA LYS A 41 21.65 8.02 -5.71
C LYS A 41 20.48 8.03 -6.69
N THR A 42 20.60 8.68 -7.85
CA THR A 42 19.50 8.67 -8.84
C THR A 42 19.21 7.29 -9.42
N VAL A 43 20.22 6.43 -9.57
CA VAL A 43 20.05 5.05 -10.03
C VAL A 43 19.34 4.23 -8.97
N ILE A 44 19.80 4.32 -7.71
CA ILE A 44 19.19 3.63 -6.56
C ILE A 44 17.76 4.13 -6.34
N ASP A 45 17.51 5.45 -6.36
CA ASP A 45 16.18 6.02 -6.20
C ASP A 45 15.22 5.56 -7.31
N ARG A 46 15.71 5.33 -8.54
CA ARG A 46 14.91 4.75 -9.63
C ARG A 46 14.58 3.28 -9.36
N GLU A 47 15.53 2.48 -8.88
CA GLU A 47 15.29 1.08 -8.54
C GLU A 47 14.37 0.94 -7.32
N VAL A 48 14.57 1.73 -6.27
CA VAL A 48 13.70 1.77 -5.08
C VAL A 48 12.30 2.24 -5.48
N LYS A 49 12.18 3.26 -6.35
CA LYS A 49 10.88 3.66 -6.90
C LYS A 49 10.28 2.58 -7.79
N ALA A 50 11.05 1.85 -8.59
CA ALA A 50 10.55 0.74 -9.39
C ALA A 50 10.00 -0.38 -8.50
N SER A 51 10.68 -0.71 -7.40
CA SER A 51 10.22 -1.66 -6.39
C SER A 51 8.98 -1.17 -5.62
N GLN A 52 8.86 0.14 -5.40
CA GLN A 52 7.67 0.75 -4.77
C GLN A 52 6.51 1.00 -5.75
N SER A 53 6.78 1.05 -7.06
CA SER A 53 5.77 1.25 -8.12
C SER A 53 5.32 -0.05 -8.77
N GLN A 54 5.94 -1.18 -8.43
CA GLN A 54 5.46 -2.51 -8.82
C GLN A 54 4.15 -2.94 -8.13
N ASP A 55 3.68 -2.22 -7.11
CA ASP A 55 2.37 -2.46 -6.48
C ASP A 55 1.23 -1.57 -7.00
N TYR A 56 1.49 -0.69 -7.97
CA TYR A 56 0.42 -0.02 -8.71
C TYR A 56 0.30 -0.64 -10.11
N MET A 57 0.12 -1.96 -10.16
CA MET A 57 -0.75 -2.48 -11.22
C MET A 57 -2.05 -1.68 -11.10
N PRO A 58 -2.56 -1.04 -12.16
CA PRO A 58 -3.87 -0.42 -12.10
C PRO A 58 -4.82 -1.54 -11.67
N PHE A 59 -5.31 -1.46 -10.43
CA PHE A 59 -6.22 -2.43 -9.84
C PHE A 59 -7.33 -2.58 -10.87
N LYS A 60 -7.29 -3.68 -11.64
CA LYS A 60 -8.27 -3.90 -12.70
C LYS A 60 -9.52 -4.24 -11.95
N LEU A 61 -10.30 -3.20 -11.67
CA LEU A 61 -11.45 -3.26 -10.81
C LEU A 61 -12.35 -4.42 -11.27
N LEU A 62 -12.33 -5.50 -10.49
CA LEU A 62 -13.08 -6.70 -10.80
C LEU A 62 -14.56 -6.34 -10.84
N LYS A 63 -15.24 -6.68 -11.94
CA LYS A 63 -16.68 -6.43 -12.02
C LYS A 63 -17.40 -7.25 -10.95
N PRO A 64 -18.54 -6.78 -10.41
CA PRO A 64 -19.28 -7.53 -9.38
C PRO A 64 -19.57 -8.98 -9.78
N ASN A 65 -19.84 -9.25 -11.06
CA ASN A 65 -20.07 -10.61 -11.55
C ASN A 65 -18.84 -11.52 -11.44
N GLN A 66 -17.63 -10.95 -11.60
CA GLN A 66 -16.37 -11.69 -11.46
C GLN A 66 -16.09 -11.99 -9.99
N ILE A 67 -16.28 -11.00 -9.10
CA ILE A 67 -16.14 -11.20 -7.65
C ILE A 67 -17.13 -12.28 -7.17
N ASN A 68 -18.38 -12.22 -7.63
CA ASN A 68 -19.39 -13.21 -7.27
C ASN A 68 -19.03 -14.61 -7.79
N ALA A 69 -18.52 -14.72 -9.02
CA ALA A 69 -18.10 -15.99 -9.61
C ALA A 69 -16.93 -16.63 -8.84
N GLU A 70 -15.97 -15.83 -8.37
CA GLU A 70 -14.87 -16.31 -7.52
C GLU A 70 -15.36 -16.73 -6.13
N LEU A 71 -16.25 -15.94 -5.52
CA LEU A 71 -16.88 -16.33 -4.24
C LEU A 71 -17.68 -17.63 -4.37
N ASN A 72 -18.28 -17.92 -5.52
CA ASN A 72 -19.01 -19.16 -5.79
C ASN A 72 -18.12 -20.41 -5.76
N GLN A 73 -16.83 -20.27 -6.07
CA GLN A 73 -15.89 -21.40 -6.05
C GLN A 73 -15.58 -21.86 -4.62
N HIS A 74 -15.71 -20.95 -3.64
CA HIS A 74 -15.36 -21.21 -2.25
C HIS A 74 -16.58 -21.32 -1.33
N VAL A 75 -17.67 -20.60 -1.60
CA VAL A 75 -18.85 -20.52 -0.72
C VAL A 75 -20.10 -21.00 -1.46
N VAL A 76 -20.62 -22.13 -0.99
CA VAL A 76 -21.84 -22.74 -1.51
C VAL A 76 -23.07 -22.03 -0.94
N GLY A 77 -24.01 -21.64 -1.82
CA GLY A 77 -25.21 -20.89 -1.44
C GLY A 77 -24.90 -19.45 -1.03
N GLN A 78 -25.75 -18.84 -0.19
CA GLN A 78 -25.59 -17.44 0.26
C GLN A 78 -25.60 -16.41 -0.90
N GLU A 79 -26.38 -16.66 -1.95
CA GLU A 79 -26.41 -15.85 -3.19
C GLU A 79 -26.62 -14.36 -2.93
N HIS A 80 -27.55 -14.02 -2.03
CA HIS A 80 -27.80 -12.64 -1.66
C HIS A 80 -26.57 -11.96 -1.04
N ALA A 81 -25.91 -12.63 -0.08
CA ALA A 81 -24.73 -12.09 0.59
C ALA A 81 -23.57 -11.90 -0.39
N LYS A 82 -23.31 -12.88 -1.27
CA LYS A 82 -22.25 -12.78 -2.28
C LYS A 82 -22.49 -11.64 -3.26
N LYS A 83 -23.73 -11.44 -3.72
CA LYS A 83 -24.12 -10.31 -4.57
C LYS A 83 -23.89 -8.96 -3.88
N VAL A 84 -24.34 -8.81 -2.63
CA VAL A 84 -24.17 -7.57 -1.85
C VAL A 84 -22.69 -7.27 -1.63
N LEU A 85 -21.89 -8.26 -1.21
CA LEU A 85 -20.45 -8.11 -1.02
C LEU A 85 -19.74 -7.68 -2.30
N SER A 86 -20.09 -8.32 -3.43
CA SER A 86 -19.49 -8.02 -4.72
C SER A 86 -19.75 -6.58 -5.17
N VAL A 87 -20.97 -6.07 -4.96
CA VAL A 87 -21.32 -4.68 -5.29
C VAL A 87 -20.66 -3.70 -4.34
N ALA A 88 -20.68 -3.99 -3.03
CA ALA A 88 -20.12 -3.11 -2.02
C ALA A 88 -18.61 -2.91 -2.18
N VAL A 89 -17.86 -4.00 -2.44
CA VAL A 89 -16.42 -3.93 -2.73
C VAL A 89 -16.15 -3.15 -4.00
N TYR A 90 -16.88 -3.43 -5.08
CA TYR A 90 -16.72 -2.70 -6.33
C TYR A 90 -16.91 -1.20 -6.13
N ASN A 91 -17.96 -0.80 -5.39
CA ASN A 91 -18.23 0.61 -5.09
C ASN A 91 -17.17 1.21 -4.16
N HIS A 92 -16.65 0.43 -3.20
CA HIS A 92 -15.57 0.87 -2.31
C HIS A 92 -14.33 1.29 -3.11
N TYR A 93 -13.83 0.44 -4.01
CA TYR A 93 -12.69 0.78 -4.85
C TYR A 93 -13.00 1.86 -5.88
N LYS A 94 -14.20 1.87 -6.47
CA LYS A 94 -14.61 2.94 -7.38
C LYS A 94 -14.55 4.32 -6.69
N ARG A 95 -14.97 4.38 -5.42
CA ARG A 95 -14.85 5.59 -4.60
C ARG A 95 -13.40 5.99 -4.34
N LEU A 96 -12.52 5.04 -4.01
CA LEU A 96 -11.10 5.31 -3.81
C LEU A 96 -10.45 5.86 -5.09
N MET A 97 -10.73 5.25 -6.24
CA MET A 97 -10.22 5.70 -7.54
C MET A 97 -10.68 7.12 -7.89
N ASN A 98 -11.96 7.44 -7.65
CA ASN A 98 -12.49 8.78 -7.90
C ASN A 98 -11.80 9.86 -7.04
N ARG A 99 -11.44 9.54 -5.79
CA ARG A 99 -10.69 10.45 -4.91
C ARG A 99 -9.26 10.72 -5.39
N THR A 100 -8.64 9.75 -6.07
CA THR A 100 -7.31 9.92 -6.66
C THR A 100 -7.37 10.66 -8.00
N GLN A 101 -8.39 10.42 -8.82
CA GLN A 101 -8.53 10.99 -10.17
C GLN A 101 -9.02 12.45 -10.20
N SER A 102 -9.67 12.93 -9.15
CA SER A 102 -10.10 14.33 -9.02
C SER A 102 -8.94 15.33 -8.95
N ILE A 103 -7.68 14.86 -8.88
CA ILE A 103 -6.47 15.70 -8.91
C ILE A 103 -6.00 16.00 -10.34
N ASP A 104 -6.30 15.14 -11.34
CA ASP A 104 -5.67 15.19 -12.67
C ASP A 104 -6.61 15.47 -13.85
N GLN A 105 -7.93 15.43 -13.67
CA GLN A 105 -8.89 15.62 -14.79
C GLN A 105 -9.97 16.66 -14.52
N LYS A 106 -10.36 17.36 -15.58
CA LYS A 106 -11.49 18.30 -15.65
C LYS A 106 -12.81 17.57 -15.36
N ILE A 107 -13.10 17.34 -14.09
CA ILE A 107 -14.43 16.92 -13.64
C ILE A 107 -15.39 18.08 -13.88
N ASP A 108 -16.59 17.79 -14.38
CA ASP A 108 -17.65 18.77 -14.57
C ASP A 108 -17.91 19.52 -13.25
N ALA A 109 -17.92 20.85 -13.28
CA ALA A 109 -18.01 21.69 -12.07
C ALA A 109 -19.27 21.39 -11.23
N SER A 110 -20.30 20.82 -11.86
CA SER A 110 -21.54 20.37 -11.21
C SER A 110 -21.39 19.11 -10.35
N LEU A 111 -20.32 18.33 -10.52
CA LEU A 111 -20.07 17.07 -9.82
C LEU A 111 -18.94 17.16 -8.79
N MET A 112 -18.30 18.31 -8.64
CA MET A 112 -17.21 18.51 -7.69
C MET A 112 -17.65 18.42 -6.22
N ASP A 113 -18.93 18.66 -5.94
CA ASP A 113 -19.51 18.64 -4.59
C ASP A 113 -20.19 17.30 -4.24
N VAL A 114 -20.06 16.28 -5.09
CA VAL A 114 -20.69 14.97 -4.86
C VAL A 114 -19.78 14.11 -3.99
N GLU A 115 -20.07 14.10 -2.69
CA GLU A 115 -19.42 13.20 -1.73
C GLU A 115 -20.02 11.78 -1.80
N ILE A 116 -19.16 10.78 -2.03
CA ILE A 116 -19.59 9.37 -2.03
C ILE A 116 -19.35 8.78 -0.63
N GLU A 117 -20.44 8.46 0.08
CA GLU A 117 -20.37 7.90 1.43
C GLU A 117 -19.78 6.48 1.48
N LYS A 118 -19.31 6.06 2.67
CA LYS A 118 -18.83 4.69 2.91
C LYS A 118 -20.02 3.77 3.17
N SER A 119 -20.19 2.75 2.33
CA SER A 119 -21.13 1.66 2.60
C SER A 119 -20.47 0.59 3.47
N ASN A 120 -20.81 0.55 4.75
CA ASN A 120 -20.47 -0.58 5.63
C ASN A 120 -21.48 -1.71 5.48
N ILE A 121 -21.09 -2.94 5.79
CA ILE A 121 -21.91 -4.14 5.60
C ILE A 121 -22.17 -4.81 6.95
N LEU A 122 -23.44 -5.10 7.24
CA LEU A 122 -23.85 -5.96 8.35
C LEU A 122 -24.27 -7.33 7.80
N MET A 123 -23.59 -8.40 8.22
CA MET A 123 -23.93 -9.77 7.83
C MET A 123 -24.72 -10.46 8.93
N ILE A 124 -25.98 -10.82 8.64
CA ILE A 124 -26.87 -11.53 9.57
C ILE A 124 -27.06 -12.97 9.09
N GLY A 125 -26.95 -13.94 10.00
CA GLY A 125 -27.19 -15.35 9.70
C GLY A 125 -26.82 -16.27 10.86
N PRO A 126 -27.26 -17.54 10.83
CA PRO A 126 -27.03 -18.50 11.91
C PRO A 126 -25.53 -18.81 12.10
N THR A 127 -25.18 -19.44 13.23
CA THR A 127 -23.82 -19.95 13.45
C THR A 127 -23.45 -20.97 12.37
N GLY A 128 -22.18 -21.01 11.98
CA GLY A 128 -21.69 -21.94 10.95
C GLY A 128 -22.09 -21.62 9.50
N SER A 129 -22.84 -20.54 9.22
CA SER A 129 -23.30 -20.21 7.86
C SER A 129 -22.23 -19.65 6.91
N GLY A 130 -20.97 -19.58 7.34
CA GLY A 130 -19.85 -19.11 6.51
C GLY A 130 -19.58 -17.59 6.51
N LYS A 131 -20.18 -16.80 7.41
CA LYS A 131 -19.97 -15.32 7.48
C LYS A 131 -18.48 -14.92 7.52
N THR A 132 -17.73 -15.46 8.47
CA THR A 132 -16.29 -15.20 8.62
C THR A 132 -15.48 -15.72 7.43
N TYR A 133 -15.92 -16.85 6.86
CA TYR A 133 -15.24 -17.46 5.71
C TYR A 133 -15.44 -16.65 4.43
N LEU A 134 -16.64 -16.09 4.20
CA LEU A 134 -16.91 -15.14 3.12
C LEU A 134 -15.97 -13.93 3.18
N ALA A 135 -15.87 -13.28 4.36
CA ALA A 135 -15.01 -12.12 4.54
C ALA A 135 -13.52 -12.45 4.29
N ARG A 136 -13.03 -13.59 4.81
CA ARG A 136 -11.66 -14.06 4.56
C ARG A 136 -11.39 -14.37 3.09
N THR A 137 -12.33 -15.02 2.41
CA THR A 137 -12.18 -15.38 0.98
C THR A 137 -12.13 -14.12 0.14
N LEU A 138 -12.99 -13.15 0.44
CA LEU A 138 -13.04 -11.87 -0.25
C LEU A 138 -11.73 -11.08 -0.09
N ALA A 139 -11.16 -11.03 1.12
CA ALA A 139 -9.87 -10.39 1.35
C ALA A 139 -8.73 -11.05 0.56
N LYS A 140 -8.68 -12.39 0.52
CA LYS A 140 -7.70 -13.13 -0.28
C LYS A 140 -7.85 -12.89 -1.77
N LEU A 141 -9.09 -12.84 -2.26
CA LEU A 141 -9.37 -12.58 -3.68
C LEU A 141 -8.88 -11.20 -4.13
N LEU A 142 -8.99 -10.21 -3.24
CA LEU A 142 -8.64 -8.82 -3.53
C LEU A 142 -7.19 -8.48 -3.17
N ASP A 143 -6.46 -9.43 -2.57
CA ASP A 143 -5.10 -9.27 -2.08
C ASP A 143 -4.92 -8.02 -1.20
N VAL A 144 -5.81 -7.84 -0.23
CA VAL A 144 -5.78 -6.71 0.71
C VAL A 144 -5.54 -7.11 2.16
N PRO A 145 -4.93 -6.22 2.97
CA PRO A 145 -4.81 -6.41 4.41
C PRO A 145 -6.19 -6.66 5.04
N PHE A 146 -6.24 -7.61 5.98
CA PHE A 146 -7.49 -8.02 6.60
C PHE A 146 -7.29 -8.30 8.09
N ALA A 147 -8.08 -7.64 8.92
CA ALA A 147 -8.12 -7.84 10.36
C ALA A 147 -9.48 -8.43 10.78
N ILE A 148 -9.44 -9.34 11.74
CA ILE A 148 -10.63 -9.88 12.41
C ILE A 148 -10.60 -9.40 13.86
N ALA A 149 -11.73 -8.90 14.33
CA ALA A 149 -11.92 -8.49 15.72
C ALA A 149 -13.23 -9.08 16.25
N ASP A 150 -13.24 -9.43 17.53
CA ASP A 150 -14.43 -9.82 18.26
C ASP A 150 -14.96 -8.62 19.03
N ALA A 151 -16.21 -8.22 18.78
CA ALA A 151 -16.81 -7.09 19.48
C ALA A 151 -17.05 -7.38 20.96
N THR A 152 -17.18 -8.65 21.36
CA THR A 152 -17.42 -9.03 22.75
C THR A 152 -16.22 -8.80 23.68
N THR A 153 -15.03 -8.67 23.10
CA THR A 153 -13.79 -8.41 23.85
C THR A 153 -13.47 -6.91 23.98
N LEU A 154 -14.22 -6.03 23.30
CA LEU A 154 -13.98 -4.59 23.31
C LEU A 154 -14.61 -3.94 24.55
N THR A 155 -13.85 -3.06 25.21
CA THR A 155 -14.32 -2.32 26.40
C THR A 155 -14.00 -0.84 26.28
N GLU A 156 -14.90 0.01 26.78
CA GLU A 156 -14.86 1.48 26.60
C GLU A 156 -13.64 2.14 27.24
N ALA A 157 -13.09 1.60 28.32
CA ALA A 157 -12.00 2.21 29.09
C ALA A 157 -10.68 1.45 29.05
N GLY A 158 -10.55 0.40 28.22
CA GLY A 158 -9.32 -0.42 28.12
C GLY A 158 -8.83 -1.04 29.44
N TYR A 159 -9.64 -0.97 30.53
CA TYR A 159 -9.22 -1.34 31.87
C TYR A 159 -9.15 -2.87 32.05
N VAL A 160 -10.02 -3.61 31.33
CA VAL A 160 -10.01 -5.07 31.23
C VAL A 160 -10.60 -5.47 29.86
N GLY A 161 -9.81 -5.48 28.80
CA GLY A 161 -10.29 -5.84 27.45
C GLY A 161 -9.36 -5.39 26.32
N GLU A 162 -9.78 -5.65 25.08
CA GLU A 162 -9.06 -5.19 23.89
C GLU A 162 -9.51 -3.78 23.49
N ASP A 163 -8.58 -2.89 23.15
CA ASP A 163 -8.87 -1.54 22.64
C ASP A 163 -9.24 -1.59 21.14
N VAL A 164 -10.07 -0.66 20.68
CA VAL A 164 -10.39 -0.44 19.27
C VAL A 164 -9.12 -0.12 18.46
N GLU A 165 -8.15 0.56 19.07
CA GLU A 165 -6.85 0.86 18.43
C GLU A 165 -6.07 -0.42 18.05
N ASN A 166 -6.22 -1.51 18.81
CA ASN A 166 -5.57 -2.78 18.49
C ASN A 166 -6.11 -3.39 17.18
N ILE A 167 -7.37 -3.13 16.82
CA ILE A 167 -7.93 -3.60 15.54
C ILE A 167 -7.18 -2.93 14.38
N VAL A 168 -6.96 -1.62 14.48
CA VAL A 168 -6.22 -0.85 13.48
C VAL A 168 -4.76 -1.27 13.45
N LEU A 169 -4.14 -1.49 14.61
CA LEU A 169 -2.77 -2.00 14.69
C LEU A 169 -2.62 -3.36 14.01
N ARG A 170 -3.57 -4.29 14.20
CA ARG A 170 -3.58 -5.59 13.50
C ARG A 170 -3.72 -5.43 11.99
N LEU A 171 -4.56 -4.49 11.53
CA LEU A 171 -4.69 -4.20 10.10
C LEU A 171 -3.39 -3.64 9.52
N LEU A 172 -2.74 -2.72 10.23
CA LEU A 172 -1.46 -2.13 9.84
C LEU A 172 -0.33 -3.16 9.82
N GLN A 173 -0.31 -4.08 10.80
CA GLN A 173 0.60 -5.22 10.80
C GLN A 173 0.37 -6.13 9.60
N ALA A 174 -0.90 -6.42 9.26
CA ALA A 174 -1.24 -7.19 8.05
C ALA A 174 -0.84 -6.46 6.75
N ALA A 175 -0.74 -5.13 6.80
CA ALA A 175 -0.24 -4.29 5.71
C ALA A 175 1.29 -4.11 5.71
N ASN A 176 2.05 -4.85 6.53
CA ASN A 176 3.50 -4.67 6.72
C ASN A 176 3.89 -3.22 7.09
N TYR A 177 3.06 -2.56 7.91
CA TYR A 177 3.23 -1.17 8.33
C TYR A 177 3.14 -0.13 7.20
N ASP A 178 2.59 -0.50 6.04
CA ASP A 178 2.28 0.43 4.97
C ASP A 178 0.89 1.07 5.20
N VAL A 179 0.90 2.35 5.57
CA VAL A 179 -0.31 3.14 5.83
C VAL A 179 -1.21 3.21 4.59
N LYS A 180 -0.64 3.34 3.39
CA LYS A 180 -1.43 3.45 2.15
C LYS A 180 -2.12 2.15 1.77
N LYS A 181 -1.54 1.01 2.15
CA LYS A 181 -2.17 -0.30 1.95
C LYS A 181 -3.25 -0.61 3.00
N ALA A 182 -3.16 0.03 4.17
CA ALA A 182 -4.11 -0.14 5.27
C ALA A 182 -5.35 0.78 5.17
N GLU A 183 -5.29 1.84 4.36
CA GLU A 183 -6.40 2.77 4.05
C GLU A 183 -7.41 2.23 3.02
#